data_AF-A0AAU7ZGQ8-F1
#
_entry.id   AF-A0AAU7ZGQ8-F1
#
_cell.length_a   1.000
_cell.length_b   1.000
_cell.length_c   1.000
_cell.angle_alpha   90.00
_cell.angle_beta   90.00
_cell.angle_gamma   90.00
#
_symmetry.space_group_name_H-M   'P 1'
#
loop_
_entity.id
_entity.type
_entity.pdbx_description
1 polymer ?
#
loop_
_entity_poly.entity_id
_entity_poly.type
_entity_poly.pdbx_seq_one_letter_code
_entity_poly.pdbx_strand_id
1 'polypeptide(L)'
;MYSFVPREQIADTLIHLRGLFRNVPPVDEKEYRAQERRELLTKNLLSNLRRTKDHPTLHSVLEVANAFSLTLDGAHRLFGYELERIREYDLRLNAGRTHIIETYPFERDLLVDLPSQLGGDEIFTRSATLHELVPEWQGNVPIHALENADWRQPGAFYVHVGTEDSLGSSLPPGAIALVVPIDEAEQSRPNPRAIYLLQFGNGYRCSRCVVSRGKLILLVSGRRHNGPHEFAFPKDVRIVGRIRMFALSLPLPDYSLLHSLPMSEHNAPLVLPWEHSSMDRLFGTKHRRFRRSRQDLPRIQETMESIFHTKLSGRTERRYRRHTSSMPHVDALIRLSVMHLTRYTDALRVLRPMPSDLGRYSLDALLNARHLADLSGKFRRPHMPVPRDRWMELRKKFAEWPMLLSLRFPQLRSLDDRVVLLPQGSALQGVDPPISPGSLILLEEIPGISEIHSDTTKAGWGRRLYAFRRGTDLRCGYLDRNEDHYTLLVGSDGAGEAISIRQDEIHQLNRISGVAVPL
;
A
#
# COMPACT_ATOMS: atom_id res chain seq x y z
N MET A 1 16.06 -6.02 0.11
CA MET A 1 15.14 -7.18 -0.05
C MET A 1 15.84 -8.46 0.34
N TYR A 2 17.10 -8.66 -0.10
CA TYR A 2 17.98 -9.63 0.53
C TYR A 2 19.26 -8.92 0.97
N SER A 3 19.63 -9.11 2.22
CA SER A 3 20.87 -8.63 2.84
C SER A 3 21.61 -9.86 3.33
N PHE A 4 22.82 -10.08 2.84
CA PHE A 4 23.58 -11.28 3.20
C PHE A 4 23.84 -11.31 4.71
N VAL A 5 23.37 -12.37 5.38
CA VAL A 5 23.64 -12.62 6.79
C VAL A 5 24.67 -13.75 6.89
N PRO A 6 25.86 -13.50 7.47
CA PRO A 6 26.83 -14.55 7.74
C PRO A 6 26.22 -15.68 8.55
N ARG A 7 26.56 -16.92 8.21
CA ARG A 7 25.98 -18.10 8.88
C ARG A 7 26.30 -18.16 10.37
N GLU A 8 27.44 -17.62 10.76
CA GLU A 8 27.84 -17.48 12.17
C GLU A 8 26.82 -16.58 12.89
N GLN A 9 26.47 -15.43 12.29
CA GLN A 9 25.42 -14.56 12.83
C GLN A 9 24.05 -15.25 12.91
N ILE A 10 23.66 -16.05 11.90
CA ILE A 10 22.42 -16.85 11.95
C ILE A 10 22.49 -17.87 13.11
N ALA A 11 23.62 -18.55 13.26
CA ALA A 11 23.83 -19.55 14.29
C ALA A 11 23.81 -18.92 15.70
N ASP A 12 24.50 -17.81 15.91
CA ASP A 12 24.53 -17.06 17.16
C ASP A 12 23.15 -16.56 17.52
N THR A 13 22.40 -16.05 16.54
CA THR A 13 21.00 -15.65 16.73
C THR A 13 20.13 -16.84 17.16
N LEU A 14 20.22 -17.99 16.49
CA LEU A 14 19.47 -19.18 16.88
C LEU A 14 19.85 -19.69 18.28
N ILE A 15 21.12 -19.59 18.67
CA ILE A 15 21.59 -19.95 20.02
C ILE A 15 21.00 -18.99 21.06
N HIS A 16 20.99 -17.68 20.79
CA HIS A 16 20.37 -16.68 21.65
C HIS A 16 18.88 -16.94 21.82
N LEU A 17 18.14 -17.10 20.71
CA LEU A 17 16.71 -17.40 20.73
C LEU A 17 16.43 -18.68 21.51
N ARG A 18 17.21 -19.74 21.30
CA ARG A 18 17.12 -20.97 22.09
C ARG A 18 17.32 -20.71 23.58
N GLY A 19 18.31 -19.89 23.95
CA GLY A 19 18.58 -19.51 25.34
C GLY A 19 17.38 -18.84 26.00
N LEU A 20 16.71 -17.90 25.31
CA LEU A 20 15.52 -17.20 25.82
C LEU A 20 14.37 -18.17 26.15
N PHE A 21 14.06 -19.09 25.23
CA PHE A 21 12.94 -20.01 25.40
C PHE A 21 13.26 -21.20 26.32
N ARG A 22 14.53 -21.57 26.50
CA ARG A 22 14.93 -22.67 27.39
C ARG A 22 14.72 -22.33 28.86
N ASN A 23 14.77 -21.05 29.21
CA ASN A 23 14.60 -20.58 30.58
C ASN A 23 13.12 -20.52 31.03
N VAL A 24 12.17 -20.81 30.13
CA VAL A 24 10.75 -20.87 30.45
C VAL A 24 10.39 -22.31 30.81
N PRO A 25 10.04 -22.62 32.07
CA PRO A 25 9.61 -23.96 32.45
C PRO A 25 8.27 -24.28 31.75
N PRO A 26 8.12 -25.47 31.14
CA PRO A 26 6.87 -25.85 30.51
C PRO A 26 5.78 -26.03 31.57
N VAL A 27 4.63 -25.39 31.36
CA VAL A 27 3.47 -25.44 32.28
C VAL A 27 2.61 -26.66 32.01
N ASP A 28 2.59 -27.15 30.76
CA ASP A 28 1.82 -28.31 30.35
C ASP A 28 2.59 -29.23 29.37
N GLU A 29 1.99 -30.39 29.05
CA GLU A 29 2.58 -31.37 28.12
C GLU A 29 2.74 -30.79 26.70
N LYS A 30 1.86 -29.87 26.29
CA LYS A 30 1.90 -29.24 24.97
C LYS A 30 3.12 -28.33 24.85
N GLU A 31 3.42 -27.55 25.88
CA GLU A 31 4.60 -26.70 25.98
C GLU A 31 5.89 -27.51 26.08
N TYR A 32 5.86 -28.64 26.81
CA TYR A 32 6.97 -29.58 26.86
C TYR A 32 7.31 -30.11 25.45
N ARG A 33 6.30 -30.60 24.70
CA ARG A 33 6.48 -31.04 23.31
C ARG A 33 6.94 -29.90 22.39
N ALA A 34 6.44 -28.69 22.60
CA ALA A 34 6.89 -27.51 21.84
C ALA A 34 8.37 -27.21 22.13
N GLN A 35 8.82 -27.35 23.38
CA GLN A 35 10.22 -27.18 23.78
C GLN A 35 11.12 -28.25 23.15
N GLU A 36 10.75 -29.54 23.22
CA GLU A 36 11.50 -30.61 22.55
C GLU A 36 11.61 -30.37 21.03
N ARG A 37 10.51 -29.94 20.39
CA ARG A 37 10.50 -29.60 18.97
C ARG A 37 11.46 -28.46 18.65
N ARG A 38 11.50 -27.39 19.48
CA ARG A 38 12.45 -26.28 19.31
C ARG A 38 13.89 -26.76 19.41
N GLU A 39 14.21 -27.59 20.40
CA GLU A 39 15.55 -28.14 20.61
C GLU A 39 16.02 -28.96 19.41
N LEU A 40 15.16 -29.88 18.94
CA LEU A 40 15.43 -30.69 17.76
C LEU A 40 15.61 -29.84 16.50
N LEU A 41 14.70 -28.88 16.27
CA LEU A 41 14.77 -27.94 15.14
C LEU A 41 16.08 -27.16 15.16
N THR A 42 16.46 -26.60 16.31
CA THR A 42 17.68 -25.80 16.46
C THR A 42 18.93 -26.62 16.14
N LYS A 43 19.01 -27.85 16.69
CA LYS A 43 20.12 -28.77 16.40
C LYS A 43 20.22 -29.10 14.91
N ASN A 44 19.09 -29.39 14.28
CA ASN A 44 19.03 -29.70 12.85
C ASN A 44 19.43 -28.48 12.00
N LEU A 45 18.94 -27.29 12.32
CA LEU A 45 19.29 -26.06 11.60
C LEU A 45 20.77 -25.73 11.74
N LEU A 46 21.33 -25.76 12.95
CA LEU A 46 22.76 -25.47 13.18
C LEU A 46 23.68 -26.46 12.43
N SER A 47 23.31 -27.75 12.39
CA SER A 47 24.09 -28.74 11.63
C SER A 47 23.98 -28.55 10.11
N ASN A 48 22.81 -28.17 9.61
CA ASN A 48 22.56 -27.97 8.18
C ASN A 48 23.11 -26.64 7.65
N LEU A 49 23.06 -25.56 8.44
CA LEU A 49 23.60 -24.25 8.09
C LEU A 49 25.07 -24.32 7.65
N ARG A 50 25.86 -25.21 8.26
CA ARG A 50 27.25 -25.44 7.87
C ARG A 50 27.38 -26.14 6.51
N ARG A 51 26.42 -26.98 6.13
CA ARG A 51 26.45 -27.84 4.93
C ARG A 51 25.87 -27.19 3.68
N THR A 52 24.80 -26.40 3.80
CA THR A 52 24.07 -25.86 2.65
C THR A 52 24.49 -24.43 2.33
N LYS A 53 24.80 -24.14 1.06
CA LYS A 53 24.98 -22.78 0.51
C LYS A 53 23.69 -22.13 0.01
N ASP A 54 22.59 -22.87 0.09
CA ASP A 54 21.34 -22.48 -0.53
C ASP A 54 20.49 -21.61 0.41
N HIS A 55 19.67 -20.77 -0.21
CA HIS A 55 18.58 -20.05 0.43
C HIS A 55 17.65 -21.02 1.19
N PRO A 56 17.06 -20.63 2.33
CA PRO A 56 16.17 -21.51 3.08
C PRO A 56 14.89 -21.83 2.29
N THR A 57 14.34 -23.02 2.54
CA THR A 57 12.99 -23.33 2.09
C THR A 57 11.97 -22.53 2.90
N LEU A 58 10.83 -22.19 2.30
CA LEU A 58 9.75 -21.54 3.06
C LEU A 58 9.33 -22.38 4.27
N HIS A 59 9.34 -23.71 4.14
CA HIS A 59 9.05 -24.60 5.27
C HIS A 59 9.98 -24.34 6.46
N SER A 60 11.28 -24.26 6.22
CA SER A 60 12.28 -23.99 7.26
C SER A 60 12.03 -22.64 7.95
N VAL A 61 11.73 -21.60 7.17
CA VAL A 61 11.43 -20.26 7.73
C VAL A 61 10.16 -20.30 8.58
N LEU A 62 9.09 -20.95 8.12
CA LEU A 62 7.85 -21.06 8.87
C LEU A 62 7.99 -21.92 10.13
N GLU A 63 8.83 -22.97 10.09
CA GLU A 63 9.14 -23.76 11.28
C GLU A 63 9.89 -22.96 12.34
N VAL A 64 10.88 -22.15 11.93
CA VAL A 64 11.56 -21.21 12.81
C VAL A 64 10.58 -20.19 13.39
N ALA A 65 9.72 -19.62 12.54
CA ALA A 65 8.69 -18.66 12.97
C ALA A 65 7.83 -19.23 14.11
N ASN A 66 7.34 -20.46 13.92
CA ASN A 66 6.49 -21.13 14.90
C ASN A 66 7.25 -21.56 16.15
N ALA A 67 8.49 -22.04 16.00
CA ALA A 67 9.30 -22.54 17.10
C ALA A 67 9.66 -21.44 18.09
N PHE A 68 10.06 -20.27 17.59
CA PHE A 68 10.52 -19.15 18.42
C PHE A 68 9.49 -18.03 18.58
N SER A 69 8.21 -18.29 18.26
CA SER A 69 7.14 -17.28 18.27
C SER A 69 7.55 -15.98 17.57
N LEU A 70 8.29 -16.10 16.46
CA LEU A 70 8.76 -15.00 15.66
C LEU A 70 7.64 -14.55 14.71
N THR A 71 7.50 -13.24 14.51
CA THR A 71 6.72 -12.71 13.39
C THR A 71 7.25 -13.28 12.09
N LEU A 72 6.39 -13.34 11.07
CA LEU A 72 6.80 -13.85 9.77
C LEU A 72 7.98 -13.04 9.21
N ASP A 73 7.94 -11.71 9.34
CA ASP A 73 9.04 -10.83 8.94
C ASP A 73 10.31 -11.11 9.75
N GLY A 74 10.22 -11.25 11.08
CA GLY A 74 11.37 -11.60 11.92
C GLY A 74 12.03 -12.93 11.52
N ALA A 75 11.22 -13.94 11.20
CA ALA A 75 11.75 -15.22 10.71
C ALA A 75 12.43 -15.11 9.33
N HIS A 76 11.95 -14.21 8.47
CA HIS A 76 12.57 -13.92 7.18
C HIS A 76 13.87 -13.13 7.33
N ARG A 77 13.88 -12.10 8.19
CA ARG A 77 15.06 -11.28 8.51
C ARG A 77 16.21 -12.12 9.08
N LEU A 78 15.90 -13.18 9.85
CA LEU A 78 16.91 -14.12 10.34
C LEU A 78 17.78 -14.69 9.22
N PHE A 79 17.19 -14.91 8.04
CA PHE A 79 17.88 -15.43 6.86
C PHE A 79 18.23 -14.34 5.85
N GLY A 80 18.16 -13.07 6.24
CA GLY A 80 18.53 -11.94 5.39
C GLY A 80 17.42 -11.40 4.49
N TYR A 81 16.18 -11.88 4.60
CA TYR A 81 15.08 -11.35 3.78
C TYR A 81 14.39 -10.18 4.47
N GLU A 82 14.44 -9.03 3.82
CA GLU A 82 13.76 -7.79 4.23
C GLU A 82 12.43 -7.70 3.48
N LEU A 83 11.35 -8.22 4.07
CA LEU A 83 10.06 -8.33 3.39
C LEU A 83 9.40 -6.97 3.13
N GLU A 84 9.68 -5.96 3.95
CA GLU A 84 9.21 -4.56 3.75
C GLU A 84 9.63 -4.03 2.37
N ARG A 85 10.83 -4.39 1.91
CA ARG A 85 11.36 -3.94 0.62
C ARG A 85 10.72 -4.65 -0.57
N ILE A 86 9.99 -5.75 -0.37
CA ILE A 86 9.24 -6.39 -1.47
C ILE A 86 8.31 -5.37 -2.11
N ARG A 87 7.63 -4.54 -1.32
CA ARG A 87 6.73 -3.50 -1.81
C ARG A 87 7.47 -2.46 -2.67
N GLU A 88 8.64 -1.99 -2.23
CA GLU A 88 9.44 -1.02 -2.99
C GLU A 88 9.80 -1.54 -4.38
N TYR A 89 10.27 -2.79 -4.46
CA TYR A 89 10.64 -3.41 -5.73
C TYR A 89 9.42 -3.78 -6.57
N ASP A 90 8.32 -4.23 -5.96
CA ASP A 90 7.05 -4.46 -6.62
C ASP A 90 6.58 -3.18 -7.30
N LEU A 91 6.50 -2.06 -6.56
CA LEU A 91 6.16 -0.75 -7.13
C LEU A 91 7.16 -0.33 -8.24
N ARG A 92 8.47 -0.48 -8.02
CA ARG A 92 9.48 -0.08 -9.01
C ARG A 92 9.41 -0.88 -10.31
N LEU A 93 9.12 -2.18 -10.23
CA LEU A 93 9.11 -3.09 -11.38
C LEU A 93 7.71 -3.22 -12.01
N ASN A 94 6.66 -2.90 -11.25
CA ASN A 94 5.28 -3.24 -11.57
C ASN A 94 4.35 -2.02 -11.56
N ALA A 95 4.87 -0.80 -11.42
CA ALA A 95 4.10 0.46 -11.47
C ALA A 95 3.27 0.65 -12.76
N GLY A 96 3.63 -0.03 -13.85
CA GLY A 96 2.90 0.04 -15.11
C GLY A 96 1.43 -0.36 -14.98
N ARG A 97 1.13 -1.39 -14.18
CA ARG A 97 -0.21 -2.01 -14.16
C ARG A 97 -0.89 -1.82 -12.81
N THR A 98 -2.20 -1.63 -12.81
CA THR A 98 -3.01 -1.53 -11.60
C THR A 98 -3.06 -2.89 -10.93
N HIS A 99 -2.63 -2.97 -9.68
CA HIS A 99 -2.56 -4.21 -8.93
C HIS A 99 -2.76 -3.99 -7.43
N ILE A 100 -3.16 -5.06 -6.76
CA ILE A 100 -3.29 -5.11 -5.31
C ILE A 100 -1.88 -5.20 -4.72
N ILE A 101 -1.56 -4.30 -3.79
CA ILE A 101 -0.23 -4.18 -3.18
C ILE A 101 -0.20 -4.82 -1.79
N GLU A 102 1.01 -5.15 -1.33
CA GLU A 102 1.24 -5.67 0.01
C GLU A 102 0.79 -4.67 1.09
N THR A 103 0.11 -5.14 2.13
CA THR A 103 -0.55 -4.28 3.14
C THR A 103 -0.13 -4.62 4.56
N TYR A 104 1.00 -4.06 5.02
CA TYR A 104 1.49 -4.18 6.39
C TYR A 104 1.68 -5.57 7.02
N PRO A 105 1.65 -6.74 6.35
CA PRO A 105 1.67 -8.00 7.10
C PRO A 105 3.09 -8.28 7.59
N PHE A 106 4.07 -7.59 7.00
CA PHE A 106 5.49 -7.73 7.27
C PHE A 106 6.06 -6.59 8.11
N GLU A 107 5.36 -5.47 8.19
CA GLU A 107 5.80 -4.29 8.94
C GLU A 107 5.19 -4.26 10.35
N ARG A 108 5.04 -5.41 11.01
CA ARG A 108 4.26 -5.50 12.26
C ARG A 108 4.76 -4.63 13.40
N ASP A 109 6.06 -4.41 13.44
CA ASP A 109 6.71 -3.56 14.44
C ASP A 109 7.06 -2.19 13.89
N LEU A 110 6.56 -1.85 12.69
CA LEU A 110 6.56 -0.48 12.21
C LEU A 110 5.80 0.36 13.22
N LEU A 111 6.53 1.31 13.78
CA LEU A 111 6.01 2.28 14.70
C LEU A 111 5.25 3.34 13.91
N VAL A 112 3.97 3.49 14.22
CA VAL A 112 3.09 4.50 13.64
C VAL A 112 2.61 5.44 14.73
N ASP A 113 2.37 6.68 14.35
CA ASP A 113 1.70 7.66 15.20
C ASP A 113 0.19 7.58 14.97
N LEU A 114 -0.56 7.49 16.07
CA LEU A 114 -2.02 7.47 16.03
C LEU A 114 -2.57 8.69 16.76
N PRO A 115 -3.72 9.25 16.35
CA PRO A 115 -4.35 10.31 17.11
C PRO A 115 -4.69 9.84 18.54
N SER A 116 -4.34 10.64 19.55
CA SER A 116 -4.80 10.50 20.94
C SER A 116 -6.03 11.38 21.16
N GLN A 117 -5.92 12.63 20.73
CA GLN A 117 -6.94 13.66 20.88
C GLN A 117 -7.20 14.29 19.52
N LEU A 118 -8.46 14.58 19.25
CA LEU A 118 -8.90 15.29 18.05
C LEU A 118 -9.34 16.71 18.43
N GLY A 119 -9.00 17.68 17.57
CA GLY A 119 -9.41 19.09 17.73
C GLY A 119 -10.93 19.29 17.67
N GLY A 120 -11.44 20.47 18.04
CA GLY A 120 -12.89 20.80 18.14
C GLY A 120 -13.68 20.85 16.81
N ASP A 121 -15.01 20.99 16.85
CA ASP A 121 -15.91 21.03 15.66
C ASP A 121 -15.60 22.12 14.66
N GLU A 122 -15.28 23.29 15.17
CA GLU A 122 -14.92 24.46 14.38
C GLU A 122 -13.64 24.27 13.56
N ILE A 123 -12.76 23.34 13.95
CA ILE A 123 -11.50 23.10 13.26
C ILE A 123 -11.72 22.36 11.93
N PHE A 124 -12.69 21.44 11.88
CA PHE A 124 -12.97 20.63 10.68
C PHE A 124 -13.84 21.36 9.65
N THR A 125 -14.35 22.56 9.98
CA THR A 125 -15.09 23.41 9.05
C THR A 125 -14.17 24.43 8.36
N ARG A 126 -12.99 24.70 8.92
CA ARG A 126 -12.00 25.65 8.40
C ARG A 126 -10.74 24.95 7.86
N SER A 127 -9.85 25.73 7.25
CA SER A 127 -8.52 25.23 6.92
C SER A 127 -7.73 25.07 8.20
N ALA A 128 -7.28 23.85 8.46
CA ALA A 128 -6.60 23.51 9.70
C ALA A 128 -5.40 22.63 9.42
N THR A 129 -4.29 22.93 10.09
CA THR A 129 -3.09 22.09 10.09
C THR A 129 -3.37 20.75 10.78
N LEU A 130 -2.56 19.75 10.50
CA LEU A 130 -2.68 18.45 11.14
C LEU A 130 -2.44 18.56 12.66
N HIS A 131 -1.59 19.49 13.12
CA HIS A 131 -1.45 19.83 14.53
C HIS A 131 -2.78 20.26 15.18
N GLU A 132 -3.56 21.11 14.50
CA GLU A 132 -4.87 21.56 15.01
C GLU A 132 -5.91 20.43 15.01
N LEU A 133 -5.86 19.55 14.00
CA LEU A 133 -6.77 18.41 13.88
C LEU A 133 -6.47 17.31 14.89
N VAL A 134 -5.19 17.10 15.18
CA VAL A 134 -4.68 16.09 16.11
C VAL A 134 -3.72 16.77 17.10
N PRO A 135 -4.24 17.45 18.13
CA PRO A 135 -3.41 18.15 19.10
C PRO A 135 -2.48 17.23 19.90
N GLU A 136 -2.89 15.97 20.07
CA GLU A 136 -2.13 14.97 20.80
C GLU A 136 -2.05 13.65 20.02
N TRP A 137 -0.84 13.08 19.97
CA TRP A 137 -0.53 11.82 19.31
C TRP A 137 -0.14 10.73 20.30
N GLN A 138 -0.66 9.53 20.08
CA GLN A 138 -0.10 8.28 20.61
C GLN A 138 1.07 7.87 19.70
N GLY A 139 2.27 8.29 20.08
CA GLY A 139 3.46 7.99 19.29
C GLY A 139 3.98 6.58 19.51
N ASN A 140 4.72 6.09 18.52
CA ASN A 140 5.44 4.81 18.56
C ASN A 140 4.53 3.59 18.85
N VAL A 141 3.32 3.58 18.30
CA VAL A 141 2.44 2.41 18.40
C VAL A 141 2.83 1.42 17.31
N PRO A 142 3.18 0.17 17.65
CA PRO A 142 3.47 -0.81 16.61
C PRO A 142 2.20 -1.15 15.83
N ILE A 143 2.29 -1.21 14.51
CA ILE A 143 1.10 -1.34 13.66
C ILE A 143 0.31 -2.63 13.91
N HIS A 144 0.95 -3.70 14.42
CA HIS A 144 0.24 -4.92 14.79
C HIS A 144 -0.77 -4.70 15.93
N ALA A 145 -0.59 -3.68 16.76
CA ALA A 145 -1.53 -3.36 17.82
C ALA A 145 -2.88 -2.85 17.28
N LEU A 146 -2.95 -2.50 15.98
CA LEU A 146 -4.17 -2.12 15.28
C LEU A 146 -5.04 -3.30 14.86
N GLU A 147 -4.54 -4.54 14.87
CA GLU A 147 -5.26 -5.71 14.33
C GLU A 147 -6.52 -6.07 15.11
N ASN A 148 -6.51 -5.86 16.43
CA ASN A 148 -7.62 -6.21 17.32
C ASN A 148 -8.46 -4.99 17.75
N ALA A 149 -8.20 -3.83 17.17
CA ALA A 149 -8.83 -2.58 17.58
C ALA A 149 -9.67 -2.01 16.43
N ASP A 150 -10.58 -1.08 16.77
CA ASP A 150 -11.55 -0.45 15.85
C ASP A 150 -10.90 0.47 14.79
N TRP A 151 -9.67 0.18 14.37
CA TRP A 151 -8.88 0.96 13.41
C TRP A 151 -8.97 0.42 11.98
N ARG A 152 -9.18 -0.89 11.81
CA ARG A 152 -9.26 -1.52 10.49
C ARG A 152 -10.71 -1.78 10.07
N GLN A 153 -10.99 -1.65 8.79
CA GLN A 153 -12.26 -2.07 8.19
C GLN A 153 -12.08 -3.51 7.67
N PRO A 154 -12.91 -4.46 8.12
CA PRO A 154 -12.81 -5.85 7.67
C PRO A 154 -12.89 -5.95 6.14
N GLY A 155 -11.97 -6.71 5.55
CA GLY A 155 -11.91 -6.94 4.10
C GLY A 155 -11.40 -5.77 3.26
N ALA A 156 -11.02 -4.64 3.88
CA ALA A 156 -10.39 -3.54 3.16
C ALA A 156 -8.97 -3.89 2.71
N PHE A 157 -8.55 -3.35 1.57
CA PHE A 157 -7.21 -3.56 1.02
C PHE A 157 -6.81 -2.39 0.11
N TYR A 158 -5.52 -2.33 -0.24
CA TYR A 158 -4.97 -1.26 -1.04
C TYR A 158 -4.61 -1.71 -2.46
N VAL A 159 -4.78 -0.81 -3.42
CA VAL A 159 -4.32 -0.98 -4.79
C VAL A 159 -3.39 0.16 -5.18
N HIS A 160 -2.39 -0.14 -6.00
CA HIS A 160 -1.64 0.86 -6.73
C HIS A 160 -2.28 1.05 -8.11
N VAL A 161 -2.57 2.30 -8.48
CA VAL A 161 -3.11 2.65 -9.79
C VAL A 161 -1.95 2.70 -10.80
N GLY A 162 -1.99 1.79 -11.76
CA GLY A 162 -0.95 1.64 -12.77
C GLY A 162 -0.88 2.82 -13.73
N THR A 163 0.29 3.06 -14.30
CA THR A 163 0.49 4.15 -15.25
C THR A 163 -0.09 3.85 -16.63
N GLU A 164 -0.06 2.57 -17.03
CA GLU A 164 -0.49 2.08 -18.35
C GLU A 164 -2.00 1.81 -18.41
N ASP A 165 -2.58 1.24 -17.35
CA ASP A 165 -4.01 0.88 -17.29
C ASP A 165 -4.87 1.90 -16.54
N SER A 166 -4.30 3.07 -16.26
CA SER A 166 -5.04 4.28 -15.86
C SER A 166 -5.94 4.84 -16.98
N LEU A 167 -5.85 4.35 -18.22
CA LEU A 167 -6.74 4.78 -19.29
C LEU A 167 -8.20 4.40 -18.99
N GLY A 168 -9.05 5.40 -18.83
CA GLY A 168 -10.44 5.20 -18.38
C GLY A 168 -10.58 4.97 -16.88
N SER A 169 -9.47 5.07 -16.13
CA SER A 169 -9.49 5.18 -14.68
C SER A 169 -9.97 6.56 -14.26
N SER A 170 -10.86 6.60 -13.28
CA SER A 170 -11.27 7.82 -12.59
C SER A 170 -10.28 8.24 -11.50
N LEU A 171 -9.14 7.55 -11.35
CA LEU A 171 -8.06 7.88 -10.42
C LEU A 171 -6.76 8.18 -11.17
N PRO A 172 -5.93 9.12 -10.65
CA PRO A 172 -4.64 9.44 -11.25
C PRO A 172 -3.65 8.26 -11.21
N PRO A 173 -2.79 8.12 -12.25
CA PRO A 173 -1.65 7.21 -12.24
C PRO A 173 -0.78 7.36 -10.99
N GLY A 174 -0.26 6.25 -10.44
CA GLY A 174 0.64 6.27 -9.29
C GLY A 174 -0.07 6.43 -7.93
N ALA A 175 -1.37 6.67 -7.91
CA ALA A 175 -2.15 6.74 -6.68
C ALA A 175 -2.17 5.39 -5.95
N ILE A 176 -2.17 5.43 -4.62
CA ILE A 176 -2.59 4.28 -3.80
C ILE A 176 -4.01 4.52 -3.34
N ALA A 177 -4.90 3.58 -3.61
CA ALA A 177 -6.31 3.69 -3.29
C ALA A 177 -6.75 2.62 -2.29
N LEU A 178 -7.58 3.03 -1.32
CA LEU A 178 -8.23 2.16 -0.36
C LEU A 178 -9.52 1.61 -0.97
N VAL A 179 -9.60 0.29 -1.05
CA VAL A 179 -10.74 -0.46 -1.55
C VAL A 179 -11.46 -1.09 -0.37
N VAL A 180 -12.76 -0.87 -0.28
CA VAL A 180 -13.62 -1.52 0.71
C VAL A 180 -14.59 -2.48 0.01
N PRO A 181 -14.90 -3.63 0.64
CA PRO A 181 -15.88 -4.56 0.09
C PRO A 181 -17.25 -3.90 0.00
N ILE A 182 -18.04 -4.35 -0.97
CA ILE A 182 -19.43 -3.92 -1.20
C ILE A 182 -20.36 -5.11 -0.99
N ASP A 183 -21.62 -4.84 -0.67
CA ASP A 183 -22.65 -5.88 -0.57
C ASP A 183 -23.24 -6.24 -1.95
N GLU A 184 -24.08 -7.28 -1.97
CA GLU A 184 -24.73 -7.77 -3.19
C GLU A 184 -25.70 -6.75 -3.80
N ALA A 185 -26.31 -5.91 -2.97
CA ALA A 185 -27.26 -4.89 -3.41
C ALA A 185 -26.54 -3.79 -4.20
N GLU A 186 -25.42 -3.30 -3.69
CA GLU A 186 -24.55 -2.35 -4.36
C GLU A 186 -23.88 -2.96 -5.59
N GLN A 187 -23.47 -4.23 -5.53
CA GLN A 187 -22.91 -4.91 -6.69
C GLN A 187 -23.93 -5.02 -7.84
N SER A 188 -25.21 -5.22 -7.52
CA SER A 188 -26.30 -5.27 -8.49
C SER A 188 -26.70 -3.90 -9.01
N ARG A 189 -26.56 -2.86 -8.20
CA ARG A 189 -26.92 -1.46 -8.51
C ARG A 189 -25.83 -0.51 -8.02
N PRO A 190 -24.67 -0.44 -8.72
CA PRO A 190 -23.58 0.43 -8.30
C PRO A 190 -23.99 1.90 -8.39
N ASN A 191 -23.50 2.70 -7.45
CA ASN A 191 -23.73 4.14 -7.43
C ASN A 191 -22.90 4.80 -8.54
N PRO A 192 -23.51 5.47 -9.54
CA PRO A 192 -22.79 6.07 -10.66
C PRO A 192 -21.77 7.15 -10.27
N ARG A 193 -21.88 7.72 -9.06
CA ARG A 193 -20.95 8.74 -8.56
C ARG A 193 -19.71 8.14 -7.90
N ALA A 194 -19.82 6.91 -7.39
CA ALA A 194 -18.73 6.24 -6.69
C ALA A 194 -17.74 5.63 -7.69
N ILE A 195 -16.46 5.60 -7.30
CA ILE A 195 -15.42 4.95 -8.08
C ILE A 195 -15.26 3.51 -7.56
N TYR A 196 -15.25 2.54 -8.46
CA TYR A 196 -15.13 1.12 -8.13
C TYR A 196 -13.82 0.54 -8.63
N LEU A 197 -13.26 -0.41 -7.88
CA LEU A 197 -12.25 -1.32 -8.42
C LEU A 197 -12.95 -2.41 -9.23
N LEU A 198 -12.67 -2.42 -10.53
CA LEU A 198 -13.21 -3.39 -11.47
C LEU A 198 -12.13 -4.39 -11.86
N GLN A 199 -12.47 -5.67 -11.84
CA GLN A 199 -11.61 -6.77 -12.21
C GLN A 199 -12.01 -7.31 -13.58
N PHE A 200 -11.07 -7.27 -14.53
CA PHE A 200 -11.22 -7.82 -15.88
C PHE A 200 -10.31 -9.03 -16.09
N GLY A 201 -10.50 -9.81 -17.14
CA GLY A 201 -9.58 -10.90 -17.48
C GLY A 201 -8.13 -10.44 -17.72
N ASN A 202 -7.95 -9.20 -18.18
CA ASN A 202 -6.65 -8.60 -18.51
C ASN A 202 -6.10 -7.61 -17.48
N GLY A 203 -6.70 -7.43 -16.29
CA GLY A 203 -6.19 -6.49 -15.30
C GLY A 203 -7.23 -5.96 -14.30
N TYR A 204 -6.92 -4.82 -13.69
CA TYR A 204 -7.83 -4.06 -12.84
C TYR A 204 -7.98 -2.63 -13.39
N ARG A 205 -9.11 -1.97 -13.10
CA ARG A 205 -9.35 -0.56 -13.44
C ARG A 205 -10.16 0.10 -12.33
N CYS A 206 -9.90 1.37 -12.05
CA CYS A 206 -10.68 2.13 -11.07
C CYS A 206 -11.63 3.06 -11.81
N SER A 207 -12.94 2.79 -11.87
CA SER A 207 -13.85 3.60 -12.70
C SER A 207 -15.23 3.73 -12.08
N ARG A 208 -15.93 4.81 -12.43
CA ARG A 208 -17.37 4.94 -12.19
C ARG A 208 -18.11 4.03 -13.16
N CYS A 209 -19.21 3.42 -12.73
CA CYS A 209 -19.97 2.51 -13.58
C CYS A 209 -21.46 2.50 -13.26
N VAL A 210 -22.24 1.99 -14.23
CA VAL A 210 -23.64 1.63 -14.06
C VAL A 210 -23.86 0.22 -14.58
N VAL A 211 -24.82 -0.50 -13.99
CA VAL A 211 -25.25 -1.81 -14.48
C VAL A 211 -26.64 -1.66 -15.09
N SER A 212 -26.79 -2.07 -16.34
CA SER A 212 -28.06 -2.04 -17.06
C SER A 212 -28.19 -3.27 -17.96
N ARG A 213 -29.31 -3.99 -17.85
CA ARG A 213 -29.64 -5.17 -18.69
C ARG A 213 -28.51 -6.23 -18.75
N GLY A 214 -27.89 -6.54 -17.61
CA GLY A 214 -26.80 -7.53 -17.54
C GLY A 214 -25.47 -7.05 -18.15
N LYS A 215 -25.33 -5.76 -18.43
CA LYS A 215 -24.10 -5.14 -18.88
C LYS A 215 -23.60 -4.11 -17.86
N LEU A 216 -22.29 -4.07 -17.65
CA LEU A 216 -21.62 -3.00 -16.92
C LEU A 216 -21.11 -1.96 -17.92
N ILE A 217 -21.51 -0.71 -17.72
CA ILE A 217 -21.15 0.43 -18.56
C ILE A 217 -20.20 1.33 -17.76
N LEU A 218 -19.02 1.62 -18.32
CA LEU A 218 -18.03 2.52 -17.73
C LEU A 218 -18.40 3.99 -17.99
N LEU A 219 -18.44 4.79 -16.93
CA LEU A 219 -18.63 6.23 -16.98
C LEU A 219 -17.27 6.92 -17.00
N VAL A 220 -16.65 6.96 -18.18
CA VAL A 220 -15.32 7.56 -18.35
C VAL A 220 -15.45 9.07 -18.51
N SER A 221 -14.82 9.83 -17.63
CA SER A 221 -14.89 11.30 -17.62
C SER A 221 -13.98 12.00 -18.65
N GLY A 222 -13.14 11.27 -19.39
CA GLY A 222 -12.17 11.84 -20.34
C GLY A 222 -12.37 11.37 -21.79
N ARG A 223 -12.26 12.30 -22.75
CA ARG A 223 -12.34 12.05 -24.21
C ARG A 223 -11.22 11.16 -24.80
N ARG A 224 -10.31 10.65 -23.96
CA ARG A 224 -9.09 9.94 -24.38
C ARG A 224 -9.18 8.41 -24.26
N HIS A 225 -10.29 7.86 -23.78
CA HIS A 225 -10.47 6.41 -23.72
C HIS A 225 -11.07 5.90 -25.03
N ASN A 226 -10.27 5.17 -25.81
CA ASN A 226 -10.68 4.54 -27.07
C ASN A 226 -11.08 3.05 -26.91
N GLY A 227 -11.35 2.61 -25.68
CA GLY A 227 -11.67 1.22 -25.36
C GLY A 227 -13.18 0.93 -25.30
N PRO A 228 -13.57 -0.35 -25.12
CA PRO A 228 -14.96 -0.72 -24.93
C PRO A 228 -15.50 -0.11 -23.62
N HIS A 229 -16.70 0.46 -23.71
CA HIS A 229 -17.41 1.03 -22.57
C HIS A 229 -18.40 0.06 -21.94
N GLU A 230 -18.79 -1.01 -22.64
CA GLU A 230 -19.76 -2.00 -22.17
C GLU A 230 -19.12 -3.38 -22.06
N PHE A 231 -19.46 -4.10 -21.00
CA PHE A 231 -18.97 -5.45 -20.72
C PHE A 231 -20.11 -6.34 -20.22
N ALA A 232 -20.10 -7.63 -20.55
CA ALA A 232 -21.09 -8.54 -19.97
C ALA A 232 -20.83 -8.68 -18.46
N PHE A 233 -21.86 -8.50 -17.65
CA PHE A 233 -21.76 -8.52 -16.18
C PHE A 233 -22.65 -9.61 -15.59
N PRO A 234 -22.13 -10.47 -14.70
CA PRO A 234 -20.79 -10.49 -14.10
C PRO A 234 -19.73 -11.35 -14.86
N LYS A 235 -19.99 -11.70 -16.12
CA LYS A 235 -19.16 -12.66 -16.88
C LYS A 235 -17.75 -12.14 -17.22
N ASP A 236 -17.67 -10.95 -17.80
CA ASP A 236 -16.42 -10.39 -18.34
C ASP A 236 -15.74 -9.44 -17.35
N VAL A 237 -16.52 -8.91 -16.39
CA VAL A 237 -16.07 -7.97 -15.37
C VAL A 237 -16.72 -8.25 -14.03
N ARG A 238 -15.95 -8.12 -12.95
CA ARG A 238 -16.40 -8.20 -11.56
C ARG A 238 -16.16 -6.86 -10.87
N ILE A 239 -17.14 -6.38 -10.11
CA ILE A 239 -16.94 -5.27 -9.17
C ILE A 239 -16.32 -5.87 -7.91
N VAL A 240 -15.10 -5.46 -7.58
CA VAL A 240 -14.35 -5.99 -6.44
C VAL A 240 -14.72 -5.27 -5.16
N GLY A 241 -14.88 -3.95 -5.25
CA GLY A 241 -15.13 -3.09 -4.10
C GLY A 241 -15.18 -1.63 -4.51
N ARG A 242 -15.56 -0.78 -3.56
CA ARG A 242 -15.65 0.68 -3.73
C ARG A 242 -14.33 1.31 -3.31
N ILE A 243 -13.86 2.28 -4.08
CA ILE A 243 -12.75 3.15 -3.65
C ILE A 243 -13.31 4.19 -2.68
N ARG A 244 -12.74 4.27 -1.47
CA ARG A 244 -13.14 5.27 -0.46
C ARG A 244 -12.19 6.45 -0.37
N MET A 245 -10.94 6.23 -0.71
CA MET A 245 -9.89 7.22 -0.59
C MET A 245 -8.75 6.86 -1.53
N PHE A 246 -8.01 7.86 -2.00
CA PHE A 246 -6.70 7.63 -2.57
C PHE A 246 -5.70 8.66 -2.05
N ALA A 247 -4.43 8.28 -2.08
CA ALA A 247 -3.30 9.15 -1.78
C ALA A 247 -2.32 9.17 -2.95
N LEU A 248 -1.79 10.35 -3.25
CA LEU A 248 -0.94 10.60 -4.40
C LEU A 248 0.20 11.58 -4.03
N SER A 249 1.39 11.29 -4.54
CA SER A 249 2.53 12.20 -4.49
C SER A 249 2.58 13.05 -5.77
N LEU A 250 2.96 14.33 -5.63
CA LEU A 250 2.98 15.32 -6.69
C LEU A 250 4.36 16.00 -6.80
N PRO A 251 4.75 16.46 -8.01
CA PRO A 251 4.02 16.34 -9.28
C PRO A 251 4.00 14.89 -9.80
N LEU A 252 3.00 14.58 -10.63
CA LEU A 252 3.01 13.31 -11.34
C LEU A 252 4.23 13.25 -12.28
N PRO A 253 4.99 12.15 -12.28
CA PRO A 253 5.94 11.86 -13.34
C PRO A 253 5.26 11.90 -14.71
N ASP A 254 6.00 12.32 -15.74
CA ASP A 254 5.51 12.25 -17.11
C ASP A 254 5.44 10.78 -17.54
N TYR A 255 4.24 10.22 -17.56
CA TYR A 255 4.00 8.85 -17.96
C TYR A 255 3.74 8.77 -19.45
N SER A 256 4.34 7.78 -20.12
CA SER A 256 3.92 7.39 -21.47
C SER A 256 2.49 6.87 -21.41
N LEU A 257 1.55 7.70 -21.87
CA LEU A 257 0.15 7.31 -21.97
C LEU A 257 0.05 6.18 -23.00
N LEU A 258 -0.53 5.04 -22.59
CA LEU A 258 -1.00 4.09 -23.58
C LEU A 258 -2.11 4.75 -24.41
N HIS A 259 -2.24 4.38 -25.69
CA HIS A 259 -3.36 4.83 -26.52
C HIS A 259 -4.54 3.85 -26.48
N SER A 260 -4.28 2.62 -26.07
CA SER A 260 -5.28 1.58 -25.91
C SER A 260 -4.84 0.58 -24.84
N LEU A 261 -5.82 0.01 -24.16
CA LEU A 261 -5.57 -1.10 -23.26
C LEU A 261 -5.38 -2.38 -24.07
N PRO A 262 -4.53 -3.31 -23.64
CA PRO A 262 -4.46 -4.63 -24.26
C PRO A 262 -5.84 -5.29 -24.23
N MET A 263 -6.27 -5.90 -25.34
CA MET A 263 -7.61 -6.51 -25.43
C MET A 263 -7.82 -7.57 -24.33
N SER A 264 -9.06 -7.67 -23.82
CA SER A 264 -9.43 -8.59 -22.74
C SER A 264 -9.55 -10.06 -23.18
N GLU A 265 -8.84 -10.47 -24.23
CA GLU A 265 -8.83 -11.88 -24.72
C GLU A 265 -8.26 -12.86 -23.68
N HIS A 266 -7.72 -12.32 -22.59
CA HIS A 266 -7.05 -13.08 -21.56
C HIS A 266 -8.16 -13.61 -20.64
N ASN A 267 -8.60 -14.84 -20.89
CA ASN A 267 -9.59 -15.60 -20.10
C ASN A 267 -9.06 -15.94 -18.68
N ALA A 268 -8.54 -14.95 -17.95
CA ALA A 268 -8.16 -15.10 -16.57
C ALA A 268 -9.43 -15.09 -15.70
N PRO A 269 -9.58 -16.06 -14.78
CA PRO A 269 -10.71 -16.08 -13.85
C PRO A 269 -10.85 -14.76 -13.08
N LEU A 270 -12.10 -14.32 -12.87
CA LEU A 270 -12.47 -13.14 -12.08
C LEU A 270 -12.50 -13.45 -10.57
N VAL A 271 -11.36 -13.93 -10.10
CA VAL A 271 -11.12 -14.39 -8.73
C VAL A 271 -10.03 -13.53 -8.11
N LEU A 272 -10.20 -13.13 -6.86
CA LEU A 272 -9.22 -12.34 -6.12
C LEU A 272 -8.05 -13.21 -5.67
N PRO A 273 -6.87 -12.63 -5.43
CA PRO A 273 -5.68 -13.40 -5.10
C PRO A 273 -5.84 -14.37 -3.91
N TRP A 274 -6.54 -13.94 -2.87
CA TRP A 274 -6.80 -14.74 -1.66
C TRP A 274 -7.96 -15.73 -1.80
N GLU A 275 -8.70 -15.71 -2.90
CA GLU A 275 -9.78 -16.67 -3.19
C GLU A 275 -9.26 -17.91 -3.94
N HIS A 276 -7.97 -17.94 -4.33
CA HIS A 276 -7.38 -19.10 -4.98
C HIS A 276 -7.13 -20.24 -3.99
N SER A 277 -7.45 -21.46 -4.42
CA SER A 277 -7.26 -22.67 -3.62
C SER A 277 -5.85 -23.26 -3.69
N SER A 278 -5.03 -22.85 -4.67
CA SER A 278 -3.70 -23.41 -4.89
C SER A 278 -2.76 -22.44 -5.62
N MET A 279 -1.45 -22.58 -5.37
CA MET A 279 -0.43 -21.62 -5.80
C MET A 279 -0.29 -21.59 -7.33
N ASP A 280 -0.41 -22.76 -7.97
CA ASP A 280 -0.40 -22.89 -9.42
C ASP A 280 -1.57 -22.15 -10.07
N ARG A 281 -2.77 -22.19 -9.46
CA ARG A 281 -3.94 -21.43 -9.91
C ARG A 281 -3.77 -19.93 -9.72
N LEU A 282 -3.20 -19.51 -8.59
CA LEU A 282 -2.88 -18.11 -8.32
C LEU A 282 -1.90 -17.56 -9.37
N PHE A 283 -0.72 -18.17 -9.50
CA PHE A 283 0.27 -17.72 -10.47
C PHE A 283 -0.19 -17.88 -11.92
N GLY A 284 -0.90 -18.96 -12.25
CA GLY A 284 -1.47 -19.15 -13.59
C GLY A 284 -2.53 -18.11 -13.96
N THR A 285 -3.37 -17.70 -13.01
CA THR A 285 -4.36 -16.63 -13.22
C THR A 285 -3.67 -15.28 -13.36
N LYS A 286 -2.71 -14.99 -12.49
CA LYS A 286 -1.95 -13.75 -12.49
C LYS A 286 -1.07 -13.59 -13.73
N HIS A 287 -0.42 -14.66 -14.18
CA HIS A 287 0.33 -14.69 -15.43
C HIS A 287 -0.54 -14.40 -16.65
N ARG A 288 -1.75 -15.00 -16.72
CA ARG A 288 -2.72 -14.70 -17.78
C ARG A 288 -3.20 -13.26 -17.73
N ARG A 289 -3.48 -12.74 -16.53
CA ARG A 289 -4.01 -11.39 -16.31
C ARG A 289 -2.99 -10.28 -16.60
N PHE A 290 -1.75 -10.47 -16.19
CA PHE A 290 -0.67 -9.48 -16.26
C PHE A 290 0.47 -9.96 -17.14
N ARG A 291 0.14 -10.40 -18.35
CA ARG A 291 1.14 -10.86 -19.31
C ARG A 291 2.17 -9.74 -19.53
N ARG A 292 3.43 -10.06 -19.25
CA ARG A 292 4.57 -9.15 -19.38
C ARG A 292 5.07 -9.09 -20.81
N SER A 293 5.63 -7.96 -21.20
CA SER A 293 6.28 -7.82 -22.50
C SER A 293 7.56 -8.67 -22.56
N ARG A 294 8.07 -8.90 -23.78
CA ARG A 294 9.36 -9.58 -23.98
C ARG A 294 10.54 -8.78 -23.43
N GLN A 295 10.37 -7.47 -23.21
CA GLN A 295 11.40 -6.58 -22.67
C GLN A 295 11.36 -6.52 -21.14
N ASP A 296 10.17 -6.57 -20.53
CA ASP A 296 10.03 -6.48 -19.07
C ASP A 296 10.55 -7.72 -18.34
N LEU A 297 10.28 -8.91 -18.90
CA LEU A 297 10.64 -10.18 -18.24
C LEU A 297 12.14 -10.29 -17.97
N PRO A 298 13.04 -10.09 -18.97
CA PRO A 298 14.48 -10.11 -18.73
C PRO A 298 14.92 -9.07 -17.69
N ARG A 299 14.39 -7.84 -17.75
CA ARG A 299 14.72 -6.77 -16.80
C ARG A 299 14.34 -7.13 -15.36
N ILE A 300 13.15 -7.69 -15.16
CA ILE A 300 12.70 -8.16 -13.84
C ILE A 300 13.58 -9.32 -13.38
N GLN A 301 13.86 -10.30 -14.27
CA GLN A 301 14.69 -11.44 -13.94
C GLN A 301 16.11 -11.02 -13.52
N GLU A 302 16.76 -10.16 -14.29
CA GLU A 302 18.09 -9.61 -13.99
C GLU A 302 18.10 -8.83 -12.67
N THR A 303 17.07 -7.99 -12.44
CA THR A 303 16.93 -7.26 -11.17
C THR A 303 16.78 -8.22 -9.99
N MET A 304 15.99 -9.28 -10.11
CA MET A 304 15.80 -10.25 -9.03
C MET A 304 17.03 -11.15 -8.83
N GLU A 305 17.78 -11.44 -9.90
CA GLU A 305 19.06 -12.16 -9.83
C GLU A 305 20.13 -11.35 -9.13
N SER A 306 20.20 -10.04 -9.38
CA SER A 306 21.17 -9.17 -8.70
C SER A 306 20.89 -9.02 -7.20
N ILE A 307 19.61 -9.07 -6.80
CA ILE A 307 19.19 -9.01 -5.39
C ILE A 307 19.50 -10.31 -4.65
N PHE A 308 19.07 -11.46 -5.19
CA PHE A 308 19.16 -12.74 -4.49
C PHE A 308 20.44 -13.51 -4.75
N HIS A 309 21.24 -13.06 -5.72
CA HIS A 309 22.44 -13.74 -6.19
C HIS A 309 22.16 -15.19 -6.67
N THR A 310 20.93 -15.48 -7.07
CA THR A 310 20.50 -16.81 -7.55
C THR A 310 19.65 -16.73 -8.81
N LYS A 311 19.94 -17.64 -9.75
CA LYS A 311 19.19 -17.79 -10.99
C LYS A 311 18.04 -18.76 -10.81
N LEU A 312 16.82 -18.30 -11.05
CA LEU A 312 15.63 -19.15 -11.08
C LEU A 312 15.59 -19.88 -12.41
N SER A 313 15.82 -21.20 -12.38
CA SER A 313 15.77 -21.99 -13.61
C SER A 313 14.36 -21.99 -14.21
N GLY A 314 14.26 -21.99 -15.54
CA GLY A 314 12.97 -22.13 -16.22
C GLY A 314 12.22 -23.42 -15.86
N ARG A 315 12.93 -24.47 -15.43
CA ARG A 315 12.34 -25.69 -14.88
C ARG A 315 11.63 -25.42 -13.55
N THR A 316 12.28 -24.68 -12.65
CA THR A 316 11.71 -24.28 -11.36
C THR A 316 10.48 -23.39 -11.55
N GLU A 317 10.56 -22.40 -12.44
CA GLU A 317 9.44 -21.52 -12.77
C GLU A 317 8.25 -22.30 -13.36
N ARG A 318 8.50 -23.29 -14.22
CA ARG A 318 7.43 -24.18 -14.73
C ARG A 318 6.88 -25.12 -13.67
N ARG A 319 7.71 -25.58 -12.74
CA ARG A 319 7.32 -26.47 -11.63
C ARG A 319 6.27 -25.81 -10.75
N TYR A 320 6.51 -24.57 -10.31
CA TYR A 320 5.59 -23.87 -9.39
C TYR A 320 4.36 -23.26 -10.06
N ARG A 321 4.33 -23.24 -11.40
CA ARG A 321 3.11 -23.00 -12.20
C ARG A 321 2.23 -24.24 -12.38
N ARG A 322 2.67 -25.39 -11.88
CA ARG A 322 1.91 -26.65 -11.88
C ARG A 322 1.68 -27.07 -10.44
N HIS A 323 0.66 -27.89 -10.23
CA HIS A 323 0.43 -28.48 -8.92
C HIS A 323 1.69 -29.24 -8.46
N THR A 324 2.21 -28.88 -7.29
CA THR A 324 3.37 -29.53 -6.69
C THR A 324 3.24 -29.49 -5.17
N SER A 325 3.61 -30.59 -4.51
CA SER A 325 3.65 -30.69 -3.05
C SER A 325 4.90 -30.05 -2.44
N SER A 326 5.91 -29.73 -3.26
CA SER A 326 7.17 -29.15 -2.79
C SER A 326 6.99 -27.68 -2.46
N MET A 327 7.40 -27.30 -1.26
CA MET A 327 7.52 -25.89 -0.92
C MET A 327 8.66 -25.24 -1.72
N PRO A 328 8.48 -23.98 -2.17
CA PRO A 328 9.55 -23.22 -2.80
C PRO A 328 10.58 -22.73 -1.78
N HIS A 329 11.79 -22.45 -2.28
CA HIS A 329 12.72 -21.57 -1.57
C HIS A 329 12.13 -20.16 -1.51
N VAL A 330 12.51 -19.42 -0.46
CA VAL A 330 11.95 -18.09 -0.20
C VAL A 330 12.26 -17.12 -1.35
N ASP A 331 13.51 -17.11 -1.82
CA ASP A 331 13.95 -16.32 -2.98
C ASP A 331 13.15 -16.64 -4.25
N ALA A 332 12.92 -17.92 -4.53
CA ALA A 332 12.12 -18.37 -5.66
C ALA A 332 10.67 -17.90 -5.55
N LEU A 333 10.07 -17.97 -4.35
CA LEU A 333 8.69 -17.54 -4.12
C LEU A 333 8.54 -16.03 -4.26
N ILE A 334 9.43 -15.23 -3.65
CA ILE A 334 9.40 -13.77 -3.77
C ILE A 334 9.56 -13.37 -5.24
N ARG A 335 10.51 -14.00 -5.96
CA ARG A 335 10.72 -13.75 -7.38
C ARG A 335 9.48 -14.06 -8.21
N LEU A 336 8.82 -15.20 -7.99
CA LEU A 336 7.57 -15.56 -8.67
C LEU A 336 6.44 -14.57 -8.34
N SER A 337 6.32 -14.13 -7.09
CA SER A 337 5.35 -13.13 -6.65
C SER A 337 5.52 -11.81 -7.41
N VAL A 338 6.74 -11.25 -7.44
CA VAL A 338 7.05 -10.01 -8.17
C VAL A 338 6.86 -10.18 -9.68
N MET A 339 7.36 -11.28 -10.27
CA MET A 339 7.21 -11.56 -11.70
C MET A 339 5.74 -11.64 -12.13
N HIS A 340 4.85 -12.10 -11.26
CA HIS A 340 3.43 -12.29 -11.54
C HIS A 340 2.52 -11.24 -10.87
N LEU A 341 3.02 -10.09 -10.40
CA LEU A 341 2.22 -9.03 -9.74
C LEU A 341 1.25 -9.61 -8.69
N THR A 342 1.80 -10.51 -7.89
CA THR A 342 1.09 -11.22 -6.83
C THR A 342 1.73 -10.83 -5.53
N ARG A 343 0.91 -10.51 -4.52
CA ARG A 343 1.46 -10.19 -3.20
C ARG A 343 2.14 -11.42 -2.64
N TYR A 344 3.23 -11.19 -1.91
CA TYR A 344 3.92 -12.29 -1.26
C TYR A 344 2.98 -12.95 -0.25
N THR A 345 2.18 -12.17 0.47
CA THR A 345 1.16 -12.72 1.38
C THR A 345 0.09 -13.56 0.72
N ASP A 346 -0.36 -13.22 -0.48
CA ASP A 346 -1.34 -14.06 -1.19
C ASP A 346 -0.72 -15.42 -1.53
N ALA A 347 0.53 -15.44 -1.98
CA ALA A 347 1.25 -16.69 -2.26
C ALA A 347 1.42 -17.54 -0.99
N LEU A 348 1.73 -16.90 0.14
CA LEU A 348 1.83 -17.59 1.43
C LEU A 348 0.49 -18.18 1.89
N ARG A 349 -0.59 -17.38 1.85
CA ARG A 349 -1.95 -17.80 2.26
C ARG A 349 -2.43 -19.04 1.52
N VAL A 350 -2.08 -19.13 0.24
CA VAL A 350 -2.47 -20.25 -0.62
C VAL A 350 -1.64 -21.51 -0.34
N LEU A 351 -0.38 -21.35 0.09
CA LEU A 351 0.46 -22.49 0.49
C LEU A 351 0.05 -23.05 1.85
N ARG A 352 -0.26 -22.17 2.81
CA ARG A 352 -0.81 -22.50 4.12
C ARG A 352 -1.64 -21.34 4.67
N PRO A 353 -2.67 -21.59 5.49
CA PRO A 353 -3.28 -20.54 6.29
C PRO A 353 -2.18 -19.75 7.00
N MET A 354 -2.10 -18.46 6.71
CA MET A 354 -1.10 -17.60 7.34
C MET A 354 -1.36 -17.65 8.85
N PRO A 355 -0.38 -18.11 9.66
CA PRO A 355 -0.56 -18.03 11.08
C PRO A 355 -0.76 -16.57 11.46
N SER A 356 -1.71 -16.31 12.35
CA SER A 356 -1.78 -15.00 12.96
C SER A 356 -0.45 -14.75 13.66
N ASP A 357 0.18 -13.64 13.34
CA ASP A 357 1.37 -13.17 14.05
C ASP A 357 0.96 -12.47 15.36
N LEU A 358 -0.33 -12.52 15.74
CA LEU A 358 -0.81 -12.10 17.06
C LEU A 358 -0.11 -12.92 18.15
N GLY A 359 0.49 -12.22 19.11
CA GLY A 359 1.26 -12.85 20.20
C GLY A 359 2.64 -13.34 19.78
N ARG A 360 3.13 -12.92 18.61
CA ARG A 360 4.50 -13.16 18.16
C ARG A 360 5.37 -11.92 18.31
N TYR A 361 6.68 -12.12 18.31
CA TYR A 361 7.68 -11.09 18.54
C TYR A 361 8.51 -10.84 17.28
N SER A 362 8.91 -9.60 16.99
CA SER A 362 9.96 -9.40 15.98
C SER A 362 11.28 -10.02 16.40
N LEU A 363 12.13 -10.22 15.41
CA LEU A 363 13.50 -10.63 15.63
C LEU A 363 14.23 -9.61 16.52
N ASP A 364 14.08 -8.32 16.25
CA ASP A 364 14.74 -7.25 17.01
C ASP A 364 14.29 -7.23 18.48
N ALA A 365 12.99 -7.43 18.75
CA ALA A 365 12.49 -7.52 20.11
C ALA A 365 13.14 -8.69 20.88
N LEU A 366 13.25 -9.87 20.25
CA LEU A 366 13.87 -11.05 20.88
C LEU A 366 15.39 -10.90 21.03
N LEU A 367 16.09 -10.34 20.03
CA LEU A 367 17.53 -10.11 20.12
C LEU A 367 17.90 -9.14 21.24
N ASN A 368 17.06 -8.14 21.50
CA ASN A 368 17.26 -7.16 22.57
C ASN A 368 16.77 -7.62 23.95
N ALA A 369 16.04 -8.73 24.05
CA ALA A 369 15.57 -9.28 25.31
C ALA A 369 16.66 -10.11 25.99
N ARG A 370 16.76 -10.00 27.32
CA ARG A 370 17.59 -10.90 28.14
C ARG A 370 16.75 -12.07 28.66
N HIS A 371 15.49 -11.80 28.96
CA HIS A 371 14.50 -12.77 29.40
C HIS A 371 13.21 -12.58 28.62
N LEU A 372 12.43 -13.65 28.41
CA LEU A 372 11.15 -13.57 27.71
C LEU A 372 10.15 -12.65 28.44
N ALA A 373 10.26 -12.57 29.78
CA ALA A 373 9.44 -11.69 30.60
C ALA A 373 9.61 -10.19 30.25
N ASP A 374 10.78 -9.79 29.70
CA ASP A 374 11.07 -8.42 29.29
C ASP A 374 10.19 -7.92 28.12
N LEU A 375 9.54 -8.85 27.42
CA LEU A 375 8.70 -8.57 26.25
C LEU A 375 7.25 -8.23 26.64
N SER A 376 6.80 -8.67 27.82
CA SER A 376 5.41 -8.57 28.29
C SER A 376 4.95 -7.13 28.58
N GLY A 377 5.87 -6.20 28.82
CA GLY A 377 5.58 -4.86 29.33
C GLY A 377 5.79 -3.70 28.35
N LYS A 378 6.27 -3.97 27.12
CA LYS A 378 6.74 -2.89 26.22
C LYS A 378 5.69 -2.31 25.30
N PHE A 379 4.59 -3.01 25.05
CA PHE A 379 3.61 -2.57 24.06
C PHE A 379 2.46 -1.81 24.71
N ARG A 380 2.42 -0.49 24.49
CA ARG A 380 1.25 0.32 24.81
C ARG A 380 0.10 -0.13 23.93
N ARG A 381 -1.02 -0.51 24.54
CA ARG A 381 -2.26 -0.76 23.79
C ARG A 381 -2.75 0.58 23.25
N PRO A 382 -2.98 0.71 21.94
CA PRO A 382 -3.58 1.92 21.40
C PRO A 382 -4.97 2.09 22.01
N HIS A 383 -5.24 3.29 22.53
CA HIS A 383 -6.59 3.67 22.91
C HIS A 383 -7.27 4.37 21.74
N MET A 384 -8.60 4.40 21.76
CA MET A 384 -9.33 5.16 20.75
C MET A 384 -9.13 6.67 20.96
N PRO A 385 -9.13 7.48 19.89
CA PRO A 385 -9.03 8.93 20.02
C PRO A 385 -10.25 9.53 20.72
N VAL A 386 -10.04 10.60 21.47
CA VAL A 386 -11.11 11.37 22.12
C VAL A 386 -11.32 12.71 21.38
N PRO A 387 -12.56 13.14 21.10
CA PRO A 387 -13.85 12.47 21.38
C PRO A 387 -14.13 11.27 20.46
N ARG A 388 -14.70 10.20 21.02
CA ARG A 388 -14.94 8.93 20.31
C ARG A 388 -15.94 9.07 19.16
N ASP A 389 -17.01 9.83 19.35
CA ASP A 389 -18.05 10.00 18.32
C ASP A 389 -17.48 10.65 17.06
N ARG A 390 -16.65 11.68 17.24
CA ARG A 390 -15.91 12.31 16.16
C ARG A 390 -14.95 11.33 15.48
N TRP A 391 -14.20 10.54 16.24
CA TRP A 391 -13.33 9.53 15.64
C TRP A 391 -14.14 8.59 14.74
N MET A 392 -15.32 8.17 15.18
CA MET A 392 -16.21 7.32 14.39
C MET A 392 -16.75 8.02 13.14
N GLU A 393 -17.04 9.33 13.18
CA GLU A 393 -17.41 10.11 12.00
C GLU A 393 -16.27 10.23 10.99
N LEU A 394 -15.05 10.51 11.45
CA LEU A 394 -13.86 10.54 10.59
C LEU A 394 -13.60 9.16 9.99
N ARG A 395 -13.75 8.09 10.78
CA ARG A 395 -13.61 6.72 10.28
C ARG A 395 -14.69 6.39 9.23
N LYS A 396 -15.91 6.88 9.37
CA LYS A 396 -16.94 6.72 8.31
C LYS A 396 -16.52 7.42 7.01
N LYS A 397 -15.90 8.60 7.10
CA LYS A 397 -15.43 9.39 5.95
C LYS A 397 -14.19 8.79 5.29
N PHE A 398 -13.19 8.41 6.07
CA PHE A 398 -11.87 8.03 5.55
C PHE A 398 -11.53 6.53 5.67
N ALA A 399 -12.41 5.72 6.27
CA ALA A 399 -12.27 4.28 6.53
C ALA A 399 -11.03 3.87 7.36
N GLU A 400 -9.81 4.09 6.86
CA GLU A 400 -8.54 3.67 7.44
C GLU A 400 -7.41 4.72 7.28
N TRP A 401 -7.70 5.97 7.61
CA TRP A 401 -6.84 7.09 7.25
C TRP A 401 -5.40 7.07 7.80
N PRO A 402 -5.10 6.64 9.05
CA PRO A 402 -3.73 6.69 9.55
C PRO A 402 -2.83 5.71 8.80
N MET A 403 -3.39 4.59 8.34
CA MET A 403 -2.66 3.58 7.60
C MET A 403 -2.34 4.07 6.19
N LEU A 404 -3.32 4.53 5.40
CA LEU A 404 -3.03 5.06 4.07
C LEU A 404 -2.03 6.23 4.10
N LEU A 405 -2.18 7.12 5.08
CA LEU A 405 -1.26 8.24 5.24
C LEU A 405 0.10 7.78 5.70
N SER A 406 0.21 6.86 6.65
CA SER A 406 1.51 6.32 7.09
C SER A 406 2.21 5.54 5.97
N LEU A 407 1.46 4.93 5.03
CA LEU A 407 2.01 4.30 3.82
C LEU A 407 2.66 5.30 2.86
N ARG A 408 2.27 6.59 2.90
CA ARG A 408 2.68 7.62 1.92
C ARG A 408 3.48 8.77 2.53
N PHE A 409 3.25 9.07 3.80
CA PHE A 409 3.82 10.15 4.59
C PHE A 409 4.33 9.53 5.89
N PRO A 410 5.50 8.85 5.86
CA PRO A 410 6.09 8.35 7.09
C PRO A 410 6.35 9.52 8.04
N GLN A 411 6.18 9.30 9.35
CA GLN A 411 6.37 10.33 10.39
C GLN A 411 5.37 11.50 10.29
N LEU A 412 4.07 11.20 10.21
CA LEU A 412 3.02 12.23 10.14
C LEU A 412 3.19 13.36 11.15
N ARG A 413 3.59 13.03 12.38
CA ARG A 413 3.86 14.00 13.45
C ARG A 413 4.90 15.06 13.08
N SER A 414 5.94 14.71 12.31
CA SER A 414 6.95 15.69 11.88
C SER A 414 6.46 16.59 10.75
N LEU A 415 5.30 16.26 10.16
CA LEU A 415 4.65 17.00 9.09
C LEU A 415 3.43 17.79 9.57
N ASP A 416 3.22 17.91 10.88
CA ASP A 416 2.00 18.44 11.49
C ASP A 416 1.61 19.84 10.98
N ASP A 417 2.59 20.73 10.77
CA ASP A 417 2.36 22.09 10.25
C ASP A 417 2.25 22.15 8.72
N ARG A 418 2.68 21.09 8.04
CA ARG A 418 2.75 21.00 6.58
C ARG A 418 1.55 20.29 5.97
N VAL A 419 0.92 19.41 6.73
CA VAL A 419 -0.32 18.73 6.30
C VAL A 419 -1.51 19.60 6.69
N VAL A 420 -2.33 19.95 5.71
CA VAL A 420 -3.47 20.84 5.92
C VAL A 420 -4.76 20.19 5.42
N LEU A 421 -5.83 20.30 6.22
CA LEU A 421 -7.18 19.93 5.82
C LEU A 421 -7.79 21.05 4.97
N LEU A 422 -8.35 20.64 3.84
CA LEU A 422 -9.07 21.54 2.96
C LEU A 422 -10.48 21.81 3.52
N PRO A 423 -10.87 23.08 3.74
CA PRO A 423 -12.15 23.43 4.36
C PRO A 423 -13.36 23.07 3.50
N GLN A 424 -14.55 23.13 4.12
CA GLN A 424 -15.81 23.08 3.37
C GLN A 424 -15.89 24.22 2.35
N GLY A 425 -16.40 23.92 1.15
CA GLY A 425 -16.50 24.89 0.05
C GLY A 425 -15.21 25.07 -0.76
N SER A 426 -14.05 24.69 -0.23
CA SER A 426 -12.79 24.69 -0.98
C SER A 426 -12.63 23.38 -1.72
N ALA A 427 -13.09 23.35 -2.97
CA ALA A 427 -12.84 22.24 -3.88
C ALA A 427 -11.86 22.69 -4.97
N LEU A 428 -10.76 21.96 -5.16
CA LEU A 428 -9.92 22.20 -6.33
C LEU A 428 -10.52 21.48 -7.54
N GLN A 429 -11.03 22.28 -8.46
CA GLN A 429 -11.54 21.83 -9.75
C GLN A 429 -10.42 21.76 -10.80
N GLY A 430 -10.72 21.17 -11.96
CA GLY A 430 -9.75 21.00 -13.05
C GLY A 430 -8.86 19.75 -12.93
N VAL A 431 -8.97 19.00 -11.82
CA VAL A 431 -8.47 17.63 -11.69
C VAL A 431 -9.66 16.66 -11.60
N ASP A 432 -9.53 15.44 -12.14
CA ASP A 432 -10.54 14.38 -12.00
C ASP A 432 -9.87 13.16 -11.34
N PRO A 433 -10.32 12.73 -10.15
CA PRO A 433 -11.41 13.32 -9.38
C PRO A 433 -10.98 14.67 -8.77
N PRO A 434 -11.90 15.62 -8.51
CA PRO A 434 -11.56 16.89 -7.87
C PRO A 434 -11.00 16.68 -6.46
N ILE A 435 -10.14 17.58 -5.99
CA ILE A 435 -9.74 17.60 -4.57
C ILE A 435 -10.91 18.17 -3.79
N SER A 436 -11.69 17.30 -3.17
CA SER A 436 -12.89 17.65 -2.43
C SER A 436 -12.58 18.24 -1.06
N PRO A 437 -13.50 19.01 -0.46
CA PRO A 437 -13.43 19.38 0.93
C PRO A 437 -13.20 18.17 1.85
N GLY A 438 -12.40 18.37 2.89
CA GLY A 438 -11.93 17.29 3.75
C GLY A 438 -10.72 16.53 3.21
N SER A 439 -10.20 16.86 2.02
CA SER A 439 -8.93 16.32 1.58
C SER A 439 -7.79 16.83 2.46
N LEU A 440 -6.77 16.00 2.66
CA LEU A 440 -5.52 16.39 3.29
C LEU A 440 -4.49 16.69 2.20
N ILE A 441 -3.80 17.81 2.29
CA ILE A 441 -2.75 18.21 1.35
C ILE A 441 -1.44 18.41 2.09
N LEU A 442 -0.34 17.94 1.51
CA LEU A 442 1.01 18.16 2.00
C LEU A 442 1.61 19.38 1.29
N LEU A 443 1.98 20.37 2.10
CA LEU A 443 2.60 21.61 1.66
C LEU A 443 4.12 21.52 1.78
N GLU A 444 4.82 22.05 0.77
CA GLU A 444 6.26 22.27 0.81
C GLU A 444 6.58 23.70 0.42
N GLU A 445 7.57 24.25 1.10
CA GLU A 445 8.16 25.53 0.73
C GLU A 445 8.77 25.44 -0.67
N ILE A 446 8.68 26.55 -1.41
CA ILE A 446 9.19 26.64 -2.77
C ILE A 446 10.63 27.17 -2.68
N PRO A 447 11.67 26.39 -3.03
CA PRO A 447 13.07 26.81 -2.87
C PRO A 447 13.49 27.92 -3.85
N GLY A 448 12.65 28.26 -4.84
CA GLY A 448 12.88 29.34 -5.79
C GLY A 448 11.82 29.40 -6.89
N ILE A 449 11.64 30.60 -7.45
CA ILE A 449 10.57 30.95 -8.42
C ILE A 449 10.86 30.43 -9.84
N SER A 450 12.11 30.05 -10.15
CA SER A 450 12.56 29.76 -11.51
C SER A 450 11.92 28.53 -12.17
N GLU A 451 11.19 27.69 -11.44
CA GLU A 451 10.61 26.44 -11.95
C GLU A 451 9.23 26.58 -12.63
N ILE A 452 8.64 27.79 -12.67
CA ILE A 452 7.20 27.96 -12.96
C ILE A 452 6.86 27.89 -14.47
N HIS A 453 7.81 28.09 -15.39
CA HIS A 453 7.50 28.29 -16.82
C HIS A 453 7.14 27.01 -17.61
N SER A 454 7.35 25.80 -17.04
CA SER A 454 7.19 24.54 -17.78
C SER A 454 5.77 23.97 -17.85
N ASP A 455 4.80 24.55 -17.13
CA ASP A 455 3.58 23.82 -16.76
C ASP A 455 2.32 24.23 -17.52
N THR A 456 2.38 25.25 -18.39
CA THR A 456 1.20 25.74 -19.14
C THR A 456 0.64 24.71 -20.13
N THR A 457 1.46 23.76 -20.58
CA THR A 457 1.03 22.69 -21.49
C THR A 457 0.46 21.46 -20.75
N LYS A 458 0.66 21.37 -19.43
CA LYS A 458 0.19 20.24 -18.62
C LYS A 458 -1.24 20.50 -18.15
N ALA A 459 -2.05 19.44 -18.10
CA ALA A 459 -3.45 19.49 -17.67
C ALA A 459 -3.75 18.46 -16.58
N GLY A 460 -4.80 18.70 -15.81
CA GLY A 460 -5.22 17.83 -14.71
C GLY A 460 -4.12 17.60 -13.68
N TRP A 461 -3.99 16.36 -13.21
CA TRP A 461 -3.00 15.96 -12.20
C TRP A 461 -1.53 16.08 -12.63
N GLY A 462 -1.26 16.25 -13.94
CA GLY A 462 0.10 16.51 -14.43
C GLY A 462 0.55 17.95 -14.20
N ARG A 463 -0.37 18.88 -13.96
CA ARG A 463 -0.07 20.29 -13.69
C ARG A 463 0.30 20.46 -12.22
N ARG A 464 1.34 21.23 -11.92
CA ARG A 464 1.71 21.52 -10.53
C ARG A 464 0.61 22.30 -9.82
N LEU A 465 0.39 21.93 -8.57
CA LEU A 465 -0.62 22.52 -7.70
C LEU A 465 0.06 23.35 -6.60
N TYR A 466 -0.54 24.48 -6.30
CA TYR A 466 -0.03 25.42 -5.32
C TYR A 466 -1.12 25.79 -4.32
N ALA A 467 -0.71 26.11 -3.09
CA ALA A 467 -1.57 26.62 -2.05
C ALA A 467 -1.04 27.98 -1.57
N PHE A 468 -1.89 28.99 -1.60
CA PHE A 468 -1.60 30.33 -1.10
C PHE A 468 -2.37 30.56 0.19
N ARG A 469 -1.66 30.98 1.25
CA ARG A 469 -2.24 31.16 2.59
C ARG A 469 -2.18 32.63 3.01
N ARG A 470 -3.35 33.27 3.14
CA ARG A 470 -3.48 34.63 3.69
C ARG A 470 -4.24 34.58 5.01
N GLY A 471 -3.51 34.52 6.12
CA GLY A 471 -4.09 34.29 7.45
C GLY A 471 -4.67 32.88 7.58
N THR A 472 -5.98 32.78 7.81
CA THR A 472 -6.72 31.50 7.89
C THR A 472 -7.32 31.05 6.57
N ASP A 473 -7.31 31.92 5.53
CA ASP A 473 -7.81 31.55 4.21
C ASP A 473 -6.71 30.82 3.43
N LEU A 474 -7.04 29.60 2.99
CA LEU A 474 -6.17 28.76 2.17
C LEU A 474 -6.83 28.54 0.82
N ARG A 475 -6.17 29.02 -0.23
CA ARG A 475 -6.64 28.89 -1.60
C ARG A 475 -5.69 27.98 -2.36
N CYS A 476 -6.24 26.96 -2.98
CA CYS A 476 -5.49 26.02 -3.80
C CYS A 476 -5.82 26.28 -5.28
N GLY A 477 -4.81 26.19 -6.14
CA GLY A 477 -4.98 26.50 -7.54
C GLY A 477 -3.77 26.16 -8.37
N TYR A 478 -3.80 26.65 -9.60
CA TYR A 478 -2.65 26.61 -10.50
C TYR A 478 -1.98 27.96 -10.52
N LEU A 479 -0.65 27.96 -10.48
CA LEU A 479 0.10 29.21 -10.58
C LEU A 479 0.31 29.55 -12.05
N ASP A 480 -0.01 30.79 -12.40
CA ASP A 480 0.29 31.40 -13.68
C ASP A 480 1.21 32.62 -13.44
N ARG A 481 2.09 32.94 -14.39
CA ARG A 481 3.02 34.06 -14.26
C ARG A 481 2.83 35.02 -15.42
N ASN A 482 2.49 36.26 -15.10
CA ASN A 482 2.42 37.36 -16.05
C ASN A 482 3.53 38.36 -15.72
N GLU A 483 4.51 38.55 -16.60
CA GLU A 483 5.64 39.51 -16.53
C GLU A 483 6.19 39.75 -15.11
N ASP A 484 5.53 40.61 -14.32
CA ASP A 484 5.94 41.05 -12.97
C ASP A 484 5.13 40.49 -11.78
N HIS A 485 4.06 39.70 -12.00
CA HIS A 485 3.24 39.15 -10.91
C HIS A 485 2.84 37.68 -11.12
N TYR A 486 2.52 37.01 -10.01
CA TYR A 486 1.98 35.66 -10.02
C TYR A 486 0.47 35.73 -9.86
N THR A 487 -0.25 34.85 -10.55
CA THR A 487 -1.70 34.72 -10.41
C THR A 487 -2.02 33.29 -10.04
N LEU A 488 -2.65 33.08 -8.90
CA LEU A 488 -3.21 31.78 -8.54
C LEU A 488 -4.62 31.66 -9.13
N LEU A 489 -4.77 30.75 -10.07
CA LEU A 489 -6.06 30.44 -10.70
C LEU A 489 -6.78 29.38 -9.87
N VAL A 490 -7.84 29.79 -9.18
CA VAL A 490 -8.68 28.96 -8.30
C VAL A 490 -9.93 28.54 -9.07
N GLY A 491 -9.91 27.34 -9.66
CA GLY A 491 -11.06 26.79 -10.41
C GLY A 491 -10.66 26.02 -11.66
N SER A 492 -11.65 25.55 -12.42
CA SER A 492 -11.44 24.84 -13.68
C SER A 492 -11.20 25.82 -14.84
N ASP A 493 -10.13 25.60 -15.60
CA ASP A 493 -9.87 26.06 -16.98
C ASP A 493 -10.49 27.42 -17.39
N GLY A 494 -10.17 28.49 -16.65
CA GLY A 494 -10.38 29.88 -17.09
C GLY A 494 -11.64 30.59 -16.58
N ALA A 495 -12.56 29.90 -15.90
CA ALA A 495 -13.73 30.53 -15.26
C ALA A 495 -13.57 30.72 -13.74
N GLY A 496 -12.34 30.51 -13.23
CA GLY A 496 -12.02 30.56 -11.81
C GLY A 496 -11.68 31.96 -11.29
N GLU A 497 -11.71 32.11 -9.97
CA GLU A 497 -11.20 33.29 -9.28
C GLU A 497 -9.69 33.37 -9.50
N ALA A 498 -9.20 34.54 -9.95
CA ALA A 498 -7.77 34.79 -10.14
C ALA A 498 -7.26 35.64 -8.97
N ILE A 499 -6.32 35.10 -8.20
CA ILE A 499 -5.73 35.80 -7.06
C ILE A 499 -4.34 36.28 -7.46
N SER A 500 -4.18 37.60 -7.61
CA SER A 500 -2.86 38.21 -7.84
C SER A 500 -2.03 38.15 -6.56
N ILE A 501 -0.83 37.57 -6.68
CA ILE A 501 0.17 37.42 -5.63
C ILE A 501 1.34 38.33 -5.96
N ARG A 502 1.63 39.26 -5.05
CA ARG A 502 2.76 40.17 -5.19
C ARG A 502 4.07 39.46 -4.89
N GLN A 503 5.19 40.03 -5.36
CA GLN A 503 6.51 39.42 -5.19
C GLN A 503 6.90 39.26 -3.71
N ASP A 504 6.50 40.20 -2.86
CA ASP A 504 6.72 40.15 -1.41
C ASP A 504 5.84 39.10 -0.71
N GLU A 505 4.73 38.66 -1.32
CA GLU A 505 3.81 37.65 -0.77
C GLU A 505 4.21 36.21 -1.15
N ILE A 506 5.24 36.01 -1.98
CA ILE A 506 5.62 34.68 -2.48
C ILE A 506 5.99 33.70 -1.35
N HIS A 507 6.49 34.20 -0.22
CA HIS A 507 6.78 33.36 0.96
C HIS A 507 5.53 32.69 1.56
N GLN A 508 4.32 33.16 1.22
CA GLN A 508 3.05 32.56 1.63
C GLN A 508 2.55 31.47 0.68
N LEU A 509 3.24 31.30 -0.45
CA LEU A 509 2.92 30.30 -1.46
C LEU A 509 3.68 29.00 -1.16
N ASN A 510 2.95 27.90 -1.11
CA ASN A 510 3.49 26.56 -0.94
C ASN A 510 3.17 25.70 -2.16
N ARG A 511 4.07 24.78 -2.50
CA ARG A 511 3.80 23.73 -3.47
C ARG A 511 3.03 22.60 -2.78
N ILE A 512 2.02 22.05 -3.43
CA ILE A 512 1.35 20.84 -2.97
C ILE A 512 2.13 19.64 -3.50
N SER A 513 2.83 18.91 -2.63
CA SER A 513 3.63 17.72 -2.99
C SER A 513 2.93 16.39 -2.70
N GLY A 514 1.77 16.43 -2.05
CA GLY A 514 1.00 15.23 -1.77
C GLY A 514 -0.44 15.55 -1.46
N VAL A 515 -1.34 14.62 -1.78
CA VAL A 515 -2.76 14.73 -1.49
C VAL A 515 -3.31 13.40 -1.00
N ALA A 516 -4.30 13.45 -0.13
CA ALA A 516 -5.11 12.32 0.27
C ALA A 516 -6.59 12.74 0.20
N VAL A 517 -7.32 12.16 -0.75
CA VAL A 517 -8.64 12.63 -1.17
C VAL A 517 -9.70 11.58 -0.84
N PRO A 518 -10.70 11.90 -0.01
CA PRO A 518 -11.86 11.04 0.22
C PRO A 518 -12.83 11.10 -0.97
N LEU A 519 -13.45 9.96 -1.29
CA LEU A 519 -14.31 9.76 -2.48
C LEU A 519 -15.74 9.34 -2.17
#